data_AF-A0A2W7TS05-F1
#
_entry.id   AF-A0A2W7TS05-F1
#
_cell.length_a   1.000
_cell.length_b   1.000
_cell.length_c   1.000
_cell.angle_alpha   90.00
_cell.angle_beta   90.00
_cell.angle_gamma   90.00
#
_symmetry.space_group_name_H-M   'P 1'
#
loop_
_entity.id
_entity.type
_entity.pdbx_description
1 polymer ?
#
loop_
_entity_poly.entity_id
_entity_poly.type
_entity_poly.pdbx_seq_one_letter_code
_entity_poly.pdbx_strand_id
1 'polypeptide(L)'
;MTNNDTELEKEKNTGKEAETSVLLTLYMGFFLGMIPVIGFPITITEMSGKILFIGLTLGISAFISSFFLGTLFGMPRRGNKTGKDYALNNGLIGISDWLTKIIVGLILINLKEIPGYIISFAEYIRIAAKYNGQLLNIYTIGILFYFGFLGLFIGYNYMRLVLSNKYKYTDDNLVRRELEITKEKLLEAKEENKQKDKKIIEFQSLVHEKEQLTKALIDKVNTPTMSNSSIKTVAGKLINSSEAKKGKENIELHLDKMIDEAKMKLHKGLITHNDDPQKGQWKSNPINNERELKATVIEETKGLYKINLQIVSTNPKNNPLKNGDLVLFALHNTFGDPPLKLVKVDKQLAELNFYTYSSFTVGAFVDDGTTELELDLAELPNVSSHFKSH
;
A
#
# COMPACT_ATOMS: atom_id res chain seq x y z
N MET A 1 -25.95 14.90 17.02
CA MET A 1 -25.22 14.47 18.23
C MET A 1 -24.95 13.00 18.09
N THR A 2 -23.68 12.64 17.90
CA THR A 2 -23.26 11.23 17.80
C THR A 2 -23.28 10.60 19.20
N ASN A 3 -23.37 9.26 19.28
CA ASN A 3 -23.34 8.50 20.55
C ASN A 3 -22.13 8.88 21.45
N ASN A 4 -21.07 9.39 20.84
CA ASN A 4 -19.83 9.83 21.48
C ASN A 4 -19.96 11.17 22.22
N ASP A 5 -20.84 12.07 21.78
CA ASP A 5 -21.08 13.37 22.43
C ASP A 5 -21.83 13.17 23.75
N THR A 6 -22.72 12.19 23.78
CA THR A 6 -23.54 11.83 24.95
C THR A 6 -22.73 11.16 26.06
N GLU A 7 -21.69 10.40 25.72
CA GLU A 7 -20.76 9.84 26.71
C GLU A 7 -19.86 10.93 27.34
N LEU A 8 -19.37 11.88 26.54
CA LEU A 8 -18.56 13.00 27.03
C LEU A 8 -19.32 13.89 28.01
N GLU A 9 -20.61 14.16 27.74
CA GLU A 9 -21.45 14.90 28.68
C GLU A 9 -21.67 14.14 29.98
N LYS A 10 -21.87 12.81 29.93
CA LYS A 10 -21.98 11.97 31.13
C LYS A 10 -20.68 11.97 31.95
N GLU A 11 -19.52 11.85 31.31
CA GLU A 11 -18.22 11.90 32.01
C GLU A 11 -17.93 13.27 32.61
N LYS A 12 -18.27 14.35 31.90
CA LYS A 12 -18.15 15.72 32.41
C LYS A 12 -19.07 15.97 33.61
N ASN A 13 -20.30 15.44 33.57
CA ASN A 13 -21.26 15.59 34.67
C ASN A 13 -20.83 14.79 35.90
N THR A 14 -20.37 13.55 35.74
CA THR A 14 -19.83 12.73 36.85
C THR A 14 -18.60 13.36 37.49
N GLY A 15 -17.72 14.00 36.71
CA GLY A 15 -16.60 14.78 37.25
C GLY A 15 -17.06 15.96 38.14
N LYS A 16 -18.08 16.71 37.70
CA LYS A 16 -18.67 17.81 38.48
C LYS A 16 -19.38 17.35 39.75
N GLU A 17 -20.08 16.22 39.69
CA GLU A 17 -20.73 15.62 40.85
C GLU A 17 -19.71 15.21 41.91
N ALA A 18 -18.59 14.61 41.49
CA ALA A 18 -17.49 14.25 42.38
C ALA A 18 -16.87 15.47 43.07
N GLU A 19 -16.61 16.57 42.32
CA GLU A 19 -16.13 17.82 42.91
C GLU A 19 -17.09 18.38 43.95
N THR A 20 -18.38 18.39 43.62
CA THR A 20 -19.44 18.89 44.50
C THR A 20 -19.52 18.06 45.78
N SER A 21 -19.43 16.74 45.67
CA SER A 21 -19.45 15.83 46.82
C SER A 21 -18.26 16.02 47.76
N VAL A 22 -17.05 16.13 47.22
CA VAL A 22 -15.83 16.36 48.03
C VAL A 22 -15.88 17.71 48.72
N LEU A 23 -16.31 18.76 48.01
CA LEU A 23 -16.41 20.11 48.53
C LEU A 23 -17.52 20.26 49.58
N LEU A 24 -18.67 19.57 49.41
CA LEU A 24 -19.71 19.49 50.43
C LEU A 24 -19.19 18.80 51.70
N THR A 25 -18.46 17.69 51.54
CA THR A 25 -17.87 16.97 52.66
C THR A 25 -16.82 17.82 53.39
N LEU A 26 -16.03 18.60 52.65
CA LEU A 26 -15.06 19.54 53.20
C LEU A 26 -15.75 20.58 54.10
N TYR A 27 -16.79 21.25 53.58
CA TYR A 27 -17.49 22.29 54.34
C TYR A 27 -18.22 21.72 55.55
N MET A 28 -18.91 20.58 55.40
CA MET A 28 -19.56 19.91 56.52
C MET A 28 -18.55 19.47 57.59
N GLY A 29 -17.41 18.93 57.16
CA GLY A 29 -16.32 18.51 58.04
C GLY A 29 -15.70 19.69 58.79
N PHE A 30 -15.46 20.81 58.13
CA PHE A 30 -14.99 22.02 58.82
C PHE A 30 -16.04 22.54 59.80
N PHE A 31 -17.31 22.62 59.40
CA PHE A 31 -18.39 23.07 60.27
C PHE A 31 -18.48 22.22 61.54
N LEU A 32 -18.51 20.89 61.41
CA LEU A 32 -18.53 19.96 62.54
C LEU A 32 -17.27 20.05 63.41
N GLY A 33 -16.09 20.24 62.79
CA GLY A 33 -14.81 20.36 63.49
C GLY A 33 -14.65 21.65 64.26
N MET A 34 -15.29 22.73 63.81
CA MET A 34 -15.25 24.02 64.50
C MET A 34 -16.06 24.01 65.80
N ILE A 35 -17.06 23.11 65.93
CA ILE A 35 -17.87 22.97 67.15
C ILE A 35 -17.00 22.72 68.39
N PRO A 36 -16.14 21.69 68.46
CA PRO A 36 -15.26 21.49 69.60
C PRO A 36 -14.18 22.56 69.70
N VAL A 37 -13.63 23.06 68.57
CA VAL A 37 -12.59 24.09 68.55
C VAL A 37 -13.04 25.37 69.24
N ILE A 38 -14.30 25.78 69.02
CA ILE A 38 -14.90 26.98 69.63
C ILE A 38 -15.54 26.66 70.98
N GLY A 39 -16.23 25.53 71.08
CA GLY A 39 -17.01 25.15 72.27
C GLY A 39 -16.15 24.94 73.50
N PHE A 40 -15.01 24.25 73.38
CA PHE A 40 -14.17 23.96 74.53
C PHE A 40 -13.53 25.23 75.14
N PRO A 41 -12.91 26.14 74.38
CA PRO A 41 -12.38 27.38 74.94
C PRO A 41 -13.41 28.28 75.63
N ILE A 42 -14.68 28.29 75.18
CA ILE A 42 -15.76 29.06 75.83
C ILE A 42 -15.99 28.61 77.27
N THR A 43 -15.78 27.33 77.56
CA THR A 43 -15.92 26.80 78.94
C THR A 43 -14.81 27.25 79.89
N ILE A 44 -13.72 27.84 79.37
CA ILE A 44 -12.55 28.28 80.15
C ILE A 44 -12.44 29.81 80.09
N THR A 45 -13.11 30.50 81.01
CA THR A 45 -13.30 31.96 81.00
C THR A 45 -11.98 32.76 81.06
N GLU A 46 -10.96 32.26 81.74
CA GLU A 46 -9.71 33.00 81.95
C GLU A 46 -8.73 32.97 80.76
N MET A 47 -8.84 31.96 79.88
CA MET A 47 -7.82 31.65 78.86
C MET A 47 -8.43 31.30 77.49
N SER A 48 -9.70 31.61 77.28
CA SER A 48 -10.49 31.24 76.09
C SER A 48 -9.81 31.63 74.77
N GLY A 49 -9.32 32.86 74.64
CA GLY A 49 -8.69 33.34 73.40
C GLY A 49 -7.41 32.60 73.03
N LYS A 50 -6.56 32.26 74.01
CA LYS A 50 -5.29 31.55 73.76
C LYS A 50 -5.54 30.11 73.34
N ILE A 51 -6.44 29.40 74.03
CA ILE A 51 -6.77 28.01 73.73
C ILE A 51 -7.45 27.92 72.36
N LEU A 52 -8.33 28.87 72.04
CA LEU A 52 -8.95 28.96 70.72
C LEU A 52 -7.92 29.17 69.60
N PHE A 53 -6.97 30.07 69.78
CA PHE A 53 -5.89 30.29 68.81
C PHE A 53 -5.04 29.02 68.60
N ILE A 54 -4.63 28.36 69.70
CA ILE A 54 -3.89 27.10 69.64
C ILE A 54 -4.68 26.03 68.89
N GLY A 55 -5.97 25.87 69.20
CA GLY A 55 -6.85 24.90 68.56
C GLY A 55 -7.00 25.15 67.06
N LEU A 56 -7.16 26.41 66.64
CA LEU A 56 -7.25 26.80 65.24
C LEU A 56 -5.94 26.53 64.49
N THR A 57 -4.81 26.98 65.03
CA THR A 57 -3.50 26.77 64.41
C THR A 57 -3.16 25.29 64.31
N LEU A 58 -3.46 24.51 65.35
CA LEU A 58 -3.25 23.07 65.35
C LEU A 58 -4.15 22.37 64.33
N GLY A 59 -5.43 22.72 64.28
CA GLY A 59 -6.39 22.17 63.33
C GLY A 59 -5.97 22.43 61.87
N ILE A 60 -5.58 23.66 61.55
CA ILE A 60 -5.09 24.02 60.21
C ILE A 60 -3.81 23.24 59.87
N SER A 61 -2.86 23.17 60.80
CA SER A 61 -1.57 22.50 60.59
C SER A 61 -1.76 20.98 60.38
N ALA A 62 -2.59 20.35 61.22
CA ALA A 62 -2.95 18.93 61.10
C ALA A 62 -3.68 18.64 59.79
N PHE A 63 -4.63 19.50 59.41
CA PHE A 63 -5.37 19.37 58.15
C PHE A 63 -4.44 19.46 56.94
N ILE A 64 -3.60 20.50 56.86
CA ILE A 64 -2.71 20.70 55.70
C ILE A 64 -1.71 19.55 55.58
N SER A 65 -1.05 19.17 56.68
CA SER A 65 -0.08 18.07 56.67
C SER A 65 -0.73 16.76 56.20
N SER A 66 -1.89 16.43 56.74
CA SER A 66 -2.60 15.19 56.37
C SER A 66 -3.27 15.27 55.01
N PHE A 67 -3.66 16.45 54.53
CA PHE A 67 -4.16 16.66 53.17
C PHE A 67 -3.11 16.27 52.14
N PHE A 68 -1.88 16.77 52.28
CA PHE A 68 -0.77 16.37 51.40
C PHE A 68 -0.45 14.89 51.52
N LEU A 69 -0.54 14.31 52.72
CA LEU A 69 -0.39 12.87 52.87
C LEU A 69 -1.50 12.11 52.10
N GLY A 70 -2.73 12.60 52.17
CA GLY A 70 -3.88 12.04 51.45
C GLY A 70 -3.71 12.10 49.94
N THR A 71 -3.18 13.20 49.40
CA THR A 71 -2.93 13.32 47.95
C THR A 71 -1.87 12.35 47.46
N LEU A 72 -0.85 12.04 48.27
CA LEU A 72 0.14 11.01 47.94
C LEU A 72 -0.52 9.62 47.79
N PHE A 73 -1.31 9.20 48.79
CA PHE A 73 -2.00 7.91 48.76
C PHE A 73 -3.13 7.83 47.74
N GLY A 74 -3.76 8.97 47.43
CA GLY A 74 -4.84 9.08 46.45
C GLY A 74 -4.36 9.23 45.01
N MET A 75 -3.05 9.38 44.78
CA MET A 75 -2.50 9.67 43.45
C MET A 75 -2.91 8.59 42.44
N PRO A 76 -3.59 8.95 41.33
CA PRO A 76 -4.07 7.97 40.37
C PRO A 76 -2.89 7.27 39.70
N ARG A 77 -2.87 5.94 39.80
CA ARG A 77 -1.90 5.10 39.10
C ARG A 77 -2.34 4.96 37.65
N ARG A 78 -1.53 5.46 36.71
CA ARG A 78 -1.71 5.17 35.28
C ARG A 78 -1.24 3.74 35.01
N GLY A 79 -2.16 2.88 34.57
CA GLY A 79 -1.82 1.54 34.12
C GLY A 79 -1.45 1.58 32.63
N ASN A 80 -0.26 1.11 32.28
CA ASN A 80 0.21 0.98 30.89
C ASN A 80 -0.57 -0.13 30.15
N LYS A 81 -1.87 0.06 29.88
CA LYS A 81 -2.69 -0.97 29.22
C LYS A 81 -2.78 -0.83 27.70
N THR A 82 -2.29 0.25 27.12
CA THR A 82 -2.27 0.42 25.66
C THR A 82 -0.98 1.14 25.25
N GLY A 83 -0.08 0.43 24.56
CA GLY A 83 1.25 0.91 24.12
C GLY A 83 1.24 2.00 23.04
N LYS A 84 0.42 3.03 23.22
CA LYS A 84 0.52 4.32 22.51
C LYS A 84 0.86 5.37 23.56
N ASP A 85 2.10 5.30 24.01
CA ASP A 85 2.60 6.16 25.08
C ASP A 85 2.82 7.57 24.56
N TYR A 86 1.82 8.43 24.76
CA TYR A 86 2.14 9.77 25.23
C TYR A 86 2.69 9.63 26.64
N ALA A 87 4.02 9.51 26.72
CA ALA A 87 4.76 9.53 27.97
C ALA A 87 4.66 10.94 28.60
N LEU A 88 3.48 11.28 29.11
CA LEU A 88 3.34 12.36 30.07
C LEU A 88 4.25 12.02 31.26
N ASN A 89 4.95 13.03 31.77
CA ASN A 89 5.94 12.89 32.84
C ASN A 89 5.35 12.16 34.07
N ASN A 90 5.61 10.86 34.18
CA ASN A 90 5.18 10.02 35.28
C ASN A 90 6.11 10.13 36.51
N GLY A 91 7.09 11.04 36.50
CA GLY A 91 8.07 11.20 37.58
C GLY A 91 7.40 11.44 38.94
N LEU A 92 6.36 12.28 38.99
CA LEU A 92 5.62 12.55 40.23
C LEU A 92 4.88 11.31 40.77
N ILE A 93 4.34 10.48 39.88
CA ILE A 93 3.67 9.21 40.25
C ILE A 93 4.69 8.24 40.84
N GLY A 94 5.86 8.11 40.21
CA GLY A 94 6.94 7.26 40.70
C GLY A 94 7.46 7.71 42.07
N ILE A 95 7.69 9.02 42.25
CA ILE A 95 8.11 9.60 43.53
C ILE A 95 7.07 9.33 44.62
N SER A 96 5.78 9.52 44.31
CA SER A 96 4.70 9.24 45.26
C SER A 96 4.64 7.76 45.68
N ASP A 97 4.82 6.83 44.75
CA ASP A 97 4.81 5.39 45.06
C ASP A 97 5.98 4.97 45.96
N TRP A 98 7.18 5.50 45.72
CA TRP A 98 8.32 5.26 46.58
C TRP A 98 8.16 5.91 47.96
N LEU A 99 7.68 7.15 48.01
CA LEU A 99 7.46 7.88 49.26
C LEU A 99 6.39 7.22 50.13
N THR A 100 5.27 6.80 49.55
CA THR A 100 4.20 6.10 50.29
C THR A 100 4.70 4.77 50.88
N LYS A 101 5.53 4.01 50.16
CA LYS A 101 6.17 2.79 50.69
C LYS A 101 7.06 3.08 51.89
N ILE A 102 7.87 4.15 51.84
CA ILE A 102 8.72 4.57 52.96
C ILE A 102 7.87 4.96 54.17
N ILE A 103 6.83 5.79 53.96
CA ILE A 103 5.96 6.26 55.04
C ILE A 103 5.27 5.07 55.72
N VAL A 104 4.68 4.16 54.95
CA VAL A 104 4.04 2.95 55.50
C VAL A 104 5.06 2.08 56.23
N GLY A 105 6.25 1.88 55.67
CA GLY A 105 7.32 1.12 56.32
C GLY A 105 7.76 1.71 57.66
N LEU A 106 8.02 3.02 57.72
CA LEU A 106 8.43 3.71 58.94
C LEU A 106 7.32 3.71 60.00
N ILE A 107 6.05 3.89 59.59
CA ILE A 107 4.91 3.82 60.51
C ILE A 107 4.77 2.42 61.10
N LEU A 108 4.93 1.36 60.29
CA LEU A 108 4.83 -0.02 60.76
C LEU A 108 5.92 -0.36 61.78
N ILE A 109 7.16 0.08 61.53
CA ILE A 109 8.29 -0.17 62.44
C ILE A 109 8.11 0.56 63.77
N ASN A 110 7.65 1.82 63.72
CA ASN A 110 7.54 2.67 64.91
C ASN A 110 6.13 2.70 65.54
N LEU A 111 5.22 1.81 65.12
CA LEU A 111 3.80 1.87 65.48
C LEU A 111 3.55 1.92 66.99
N LYS A 112 4.38 1.22 67.77
CA LYS A 112 4.27 1.15 69.24
C LYS A 112 4.65 2.46 69.94
N GLU A 113 5.47 3.30 69.31
CA GLU A 113 5.96 4.56 69.89
C GLU A 113 5.01 5.74 69.61
N ILE A 114 4.20 5.64 68.55
CA ILE A 114 3.28 6.71 68.09
C ILE A 114 2.37 7.22 69.22
N PRO A 115 1.70 6.39 70.04
CA PRO A 115 0.85 6.89 71.12
C PRO A 115 1.62 7.72 72.15
N GLY A 116 2.87 7.33 72.46
CA GLY A 116 3.74 8.06 73.37
C GLY A 116 4.04 9.47 72.86
N TYR A 117 4.44 9.60 71.59
CA TYR A 117 4.70 10.90 70.97
C TYR A 117 3.46 11.81 70.96
N ILE A 118 2.26 11.26 70.72
CA ILE A 118 1.01 12.02 70.73
C ILE A 118 0.69 12.55 72.13
N ILE A 119 0.86 11.71 73.16
CA ILE A 119 0.65 12.11 74.56
C ILE A 119 1.65 13.19 74.97
N SER A 120 2.94 13.01 74.68
CA SER A 120 3.98 14.01 74.98
C SER A 120 3.76 15.32 74.25
N PHE A 121 3.25 15.29 73.00
CA PHE A 121 2.89 16.50 72.27
C PHE A 121 1.71 17.24 72.92
N ALA A 122 0.68 16.51 73.35
CA ALA A 122 -0.45 17.10 74.07
C ALA A 122 -0.02 17.73 75.40
N GLU A 123 0.86 17.05 76.14
CA GLU A 123 1.45 17.58 77.37
C GLU A 123 2.29 18.82 77.12
N TYR A 124 3.08 18.86 76.04
CA TYR A 124 3.83 20.05 75.63
C TYR A 124 2.90 21.25 75.39
N ILE A 125 1.81 21.05 74.63
CA ILE A 125 0.81 22.10 74.41
C ILE A 125 0.17 22.55 75.72
N ARG A 126 -0.16 21.62 76.62
CA ARG A 126 -0.73 21.93 77.93
C ARG A 126 0.21 22.77 78.80
N ILE A 127 1.49 22.41 78.85
CA ILE A 127 2.53 23.15 79.57
C ILE A 127 2.72 24.55 78.95
N ALA A 128 2.82 24.64 77.62
CA ALA A 128 2.96 25.90 76.90
C ALA A 128 1.76 26.84 77.11
N ALA A 129 0.56 26.27 77.15
CA ALA A 129 -0.68 26.97 77.44
C ALA A 129 -0.83 27.33 78.94
N LYS A 130 0.10 26.93 79.83
CA LYS A 130 0.04 27.18 81.28
C LYS A 130 -1.31 26.78 81.91
N TYR A 131 -1.93 25.70 81.42
CA TYR A 131 -3.23 25.23 81.88
C TYR A 131 -3.10 23.86 82.53
N ASN A 132 -3.58 23.71 83.77
CA ASN A 132 -3.38 22.48 84.54
C ASN A 132 -4.44 21.38 84.33
N GLY A 133 -5.49 21.63 83.54
CA GLY A 133 -6.55 20.65 83.32
C GLY A 133 -6.18 19.59 82.28
N GLN A 134 -6.41 18.32 82.63
CA GLN A 134 -6.18 17.17 81.74
C GLN A 134 -7.10 17.16 80.51
N LEU A 135 -8.23 17.88 80.57
CA LEU A 135 -9.16 18.09 79.45
C LEU A 135 -8.47 18.74 78.23
N LEU A 136 -7.45 19.59 78.45
CA LEU A 136 -6.72 20.21 77.34
C LEU A 136 -5.92 19.18 76.53
N ASN A 137 -5.39 18.13 77.16
CA ASN A 137 -4.73 17.05 76.43
C ASN A 137 -5.72 16.34 75.50
N ILE A 138 -6.92 16.03 76.01
CA ILE A 138 -7.99 15.37 75.23
C ILE A 138 -8.42 16.28 74.07
N TYR A 139 -8.57 17.58 74.31
CA TYR A 139 -8.88 18.58 73.29
C TYR A 139 -7.81 18.62 72.19
N THR A 140 -6.53 18.72 72.56
CA THR A 140 -5.40 18.76 71.62
C THR A 140 -5.32 17.49 70.77
N ILE A 141 -5.43 16.32 71.40
CA ILE A 141 -5.42 15.02 70.71
C ILE A 141 -6.64 14.90 69.79
N GLY A 142 -7.82 15.31 70.26
CA GLY A 142 -9.06 15.28 69.49
C GLY A 142 -8.99 16.14 68.22
N ILE A 143 -8.47 17.38 68.33
CA ILE A 143 -8.27 18.27 67.18
C ILE A 143 -7.26 17.66 66.21
N LEU A 144 -6.13 17.16 66.71
CA LEU A 144 -5.08 16.56 65.90
C LEU A 144 -5.64 15.40 65.06
N PHE A 145 -6.38 14.49 65.68
CA PHE A 145 -6.98 13.36 64.97
C PHE A 145 -8.10 13.79 64.04
N TYR A 146 -9.03 14.63 64.49
CA TYR A 146 -10.18 15.02 63.68
C TYR A 146 -9.75 15.72 62.39
N PHE A 147 -8.94 16.78 62.51
CA PHE A 147 -8.47 17.53 61.34
C PHE A 147 -7.44 16.74 60.53
N GLY A 148 -6.65 15.88 61.18
CA GLY A 148 -5.76 14.95 60.50
C GLY A 148 -6.51 13.97 59.60
N PHE A 149 -7.53 13.28 60.13
CA PHE A 149 -8.35 12.37 59.35
C PHE A 149 -9.17 13.11 58.28
N LEU A 150 -9.73 14.28 58.59
CA LEU A 150 -10.44 15.09 57.61
C LEU A 150 -9.53 15.50 56.45
N GLY A 151 -8.32 15.99 56.74
CA GLY A 151 -7.32 16.33 55.74
C GLY A 151 -6.96 15.14 54.87
N LEU A 152 -6.62 14.00 55.50
CA LEU A 152 -6.28 12.76 54.80
C LEU A 152 -7.42 12.30 53.88
N PHE A 153 -8.65 12.28 54.39
CA PHE A 153 -9.83 11.85 53.67
C PHE A 153 -10.11 12.75 52.46
N ILE A 154 -10.06 14.06 52.64
CA ILE A 154 -10.31 15.03 51.56
C ILE A 154 -9.20 14.96 50.51
N GLY A 155 -7.93 14.96 50.91
CA GLY A 155 -6.80 14.87 49.99
C GLY A 155 -6.86 13.58 49.16
N TYR A 156 -7.18 12.46 49.81
CA TYR A 156 -7.33 11.16 49.14
C TYR A 156 -8.47 11.16 48.12
N ASN A 157 -9.68 11.57 48.53
CA ASN A 157 -10.86 11.55 47.67
C ASN A 157 -10.78 12.59 46.55
N TYR A 158 -10.17 13.75 46.80
CA TYR A 158 -9.92 14.73 45.76
C TYR A 158 -9.06 14.13 44.64
N MET A 159 -7.96 13.49 45.01
CA MET A 159 -7.04 12.91 44.03
C MET A 159 -7.69 11.74 43.26
N ARG A 160 -8.47 10.92 43.97
CA ARG A 160 -9.09 9.71 43.40
C ARG A 160 -10.37 9.97 42.60
N LEU A 161 -11.25 10.85 43.05
CA LEU A 161 -12.56 11.10 42.43
C LEU A 161 -12.54 12.28 41.47
N VAL A 162 -11.84 13.37 41.82
CA VAL A 162 -11.81 14.58 41.00
C VAL A 162 -10.69 14.49 39.97
N LEU A 163 -9.45 14.34 40.43
CA LEU A 163 -8.29 14.47 39.56
C LEU A 163 -8.16 13.28 38.59
N SER A 164 -8.46 12.06 39.06
CA SER A 164 -8.51 10.88 38.19
C SER A 164 -9.50 11.04 37.02
N ASN A 165 -10.68 11.61 37.28
CA ASN A 165 -11.68 11.85 36.24
C ASN A 165 -11.25 12.93 35.26
N LYS A 166 -10.60 14.01 35.75
CA LYS A 166 -10.02 15.05 34.88
C LYS A 166 -8.96 14.50 33.94
N TYR A 167 -8.03 13.70 34.45
CA TYR A 167 -7.00 13.09 33.63
C TYR A 167 -7.58 12.16 32.57
N LYS A 168 -8.52 11.30 32.95
CA LYS A 168 -9.20 10.42 31.99
C LYS A 168 -9.87 11.20 30.87
N TYR A 169 -10.65 12.23 31.22
CA TYR A 169 -11.33 13.07 30.24
C TYR A 169 -10.36 13.78 29.28
N THR A 170 -9.25 14.32 29.80
CA THR A 170 -8.24 14.96 28.94
C THR A 170 -7.58 13.97 28.00
N ASP A 171 -7.19 12.79 28.50
CA ASP A 171 -6.50 11.77 27.72
C ASP A 171 -7.44 11.20 26.62
N ASP A 172 -8.70 10.91 26.95
CA ASP A 172 -9.70 10.41 25.98
C ASP A 172 -9.98 11.44 24.87
N ASN A 173 -10.02 12.73 25.20
CA ASN A 173 -10.19 13.79 24.20
C ASN A 173 -8.99 13.93 23.26
N LEU A 174 -7.76 13.76 23.76
CA LEU A 174 -6.56 13.79 22.93
C LEU A 174 -6.56 12.63 21.92
N VAL A 175 -6.85 11.41 22.40
CA VAL A 175 -6.93 10.21 21.54
C VAL A 175 -8.02 10.37 20.47
N ARG A 176 -9.18 10.93 20.83
CA ARG A 176 -10.26 11.20 19.87
C ARG A 176 -9.82 12.17 18.79
N ARG A 177 -9.17 13.27 19.16
CA ARG A 177 -8.69 14.29 18.21
C ARG A 177 -7.71 13.69 17.20
N GLU A 178 -6.80 12.83 17.65
CA GLU A 178 -5.88 12.12 16.76
C GLU A 178 -6.58 11.14 15.82
N LEU A 179 -7.60 10.46 16.31
CA LEU A 179 -8.40 9.54 15.54
C LEU A 179 -9.21 10.28 14.47
N GLU A 180 -9.75 11.45 14.79
CA GLU A 180 -10.40 12.35 13.81
C GLU A 180 -9.43 12.83 12.73
N ILE A 181 -8.25 13.33 13.11
CA ILE A 181 -7.21 13.74 12.15
C ILE A 181 -6.79 12.56 11.27
N THR A 182 -6.64 11.37 11.85
CA THR A 182 -6.28 10.15 11.10
C THR A 182 -7.38 9.74 10.14
N LYS A 183 -8.65 9.82 10.55
CA LYS A 183 -9.81 9.56 9.69
C LYS A 183 -9.91 10.54 8.53
N GLU A 184 -9.66 11.83 8.79
CA GLU A 184 -9.65 12.87 7.76
C GLU A 184 -8.58 12.58 6.71
N LYS A 185 -7.33 12.33 7.13
CA LYS A 185 -6.23 11.92 6.24
C LYS A 185 -6.56 10.66 5.44
N LEU A 186 -7.23 9.68 6.05
CA LEU A 186 -7.65 8.45 5.38
C LEU A 186 -8.72 8.72 4.33
N LEU A 187 -9.63 9.67 4.58
CA LEU A 187 -10.67 10.07 3.64
C LEU A 187 -10.07 10.83 2.45
N GLU A 188 -9.13 11.75 2.70
CA GLU A 188 -8.34 12.41 1.64
C GLU A 188 -7.60 11.40 0.77
N ALA A 189 -6.87 10.46 1.37
CA ALA A 189 -6.15 9.42 0.63
C ALA A 189 -7.09 8.51 -0.19
N LYS A 190 -8.30 8.23 0.31
CA LYS A 190 -9.32 7.49 -0.45
C LYS A 190 -9.81 8.28 -1.67
N GLU A 191 -10.03 9.58 -1.53
CA GLU A 191 -10.47 10.40 -2.66
C GLU A 191 -9.36 10.57 -3.71
N GLU A 192 -8.10 10.72 -3.29
CA GLU A 192 -6.95 10.70 -4.21
C GLU A 192 -6.85 9.37 -4.98
N ASN A 193 -7.03 8.23 -4.30
CA ASN A 193 -7.02 6.94 -4.97
C ASN A 193 -8.17 6.80 -5.97
N LYS A 194 -9.38 7.25 -5.62
CA LYS A 194 -10.52 7.26 -6.56
C LYS A 194 -10.26 8.13 -7.79
N GLN A 195 -9.55 9.24 -7.65
CA GLN A 195 -9.12 10.06 -8.79
C GLN A 195 -8.08 9.34 -9.66
N LYS A 196 -7.11 8.66 -9.04
CA LYS A 196 -6.12 7.85 -9.77
C LYS A 196 -6.80 6.72 -10.54
N ASP A 197 -7.77 6.04 -9.95
CA ASP A 197 -8.53 4.98 -10.61
C ASP A 197 -9.28 5.50 -11.85
N LYS A 198 -9.91 6.69 -11.77
CA LYS A 198 -10.53 7.34 -12.94
C LYS A 198 -9.53 7.60 -14.08
N LYS A 199 -8.33 8.09 -13.75
CA LYS A 199 -7.27 8.34 -14.74
C LYS A 199 -6.75 7.04 -15.37
N ILE A 200 -6.67 5.96 -14.59
CA ILE A 200 -6.28 4.63 -15.10
C ILE A 200 -7.31 4.13 -16.12
N ILE A 201 -8.61 4.25 -15.83
CA ILE A 201 -9.68 3.84 -16.76
C ILE A 201 -9.62 4.64 -18.05
N GLU A 202 -9.43 5.96 -17.97
CA GLU A 202 -9.26 6.82 -19.15
C GLU A 202 -8.05 6.40 -19.98
N PHE A 203 -6.90 6.16 -19.34
CA PHE A 203 -5.69 5.69 -20.03
C PHE A 203 -5.90 4.33 -20.71
N GLN A 204 -6.59 3.39 -20.06
CA GLN A 204 -6.92 2.09 -20.64
C GLN A 204 -7.78 2.22 -21.91
N SER A 205 -8.77 3.12 -21.92
CA SER A 205 -9.58 3.37 -23.12
C SER A 205 -8.77 3.92 -24.29
N LEU A 206 -7.84 4.85 -24.03
CA LEU A 206 -6.95 5.41 -25.06
C LEU A 206 -5.98 4.37 -25.63
N VAL A 207 -5.46 3.47 -24.78
CA VAL A 207 -4.62 2.36 -25.24
C VAL A 207 -5.41 1.43 -26.15
N HIS A 208 -6.65 1.08 -25.77
CA HIS A 208 -7.50 0.23 -26.59
C HIS A 208 -7.84 0.86 -27.94
N GLU A 209 -8.15 2.16 -27.97
CA GLU A 209 -8.39 2.90 -29.22
C GLU A 209 -7.15 2.88 -30.13
N LYS A 210 -5.95 3.13 -29.55
CA LYS A 210 -4.69 3.04 -30.30
C LYS A 210 -4.46 1.66 -30.90
N GLU A 211 -4.69 0.60 -30.13
CA GLU A 211 -4.55 -0.79 -30.61
C GLU A 211 -5.51 -1.10 -31.76
N GLN A 212 -6.75 -0.61 -31.69
CA GLN A 212 -7.70 -0.78 -32.79
C GLN A 212 -7.26 -0.03 -34.05
N LEU A 213 -6.75 1.20 -33.91
CA LEU A 213 -6.28 2.00 -35.03
C LEU A 213 -5.04 1.40 -35.70
N THR A 214 -4.07 0.89 -34.91
CA THR A 214 -2.93 0.16 -35.48
C THR A 214 -3.41 -1.07 -36.24
N LYS A 215 -4.29 -1.88 -35.65
CA LYS A 215 -4.84 -3.07 -36.34
C LYS A 215 -5.51 -2.71 -37.67
N ALA A 216 -6.35 -1.67 -37.68
CA ALA A 216 -7.02 -1.21 -38.90
C ALA A 216 -6.05 -0.68 -39.97
N LEU A 217 -4.99 0.03 -39.57
CA LEU A 217 -3.94 0.49 -40.48
C LEU A 217 -3.17 -0.68 -41.10
N ILE A 218 -2.86 -1.70 -40.30
CA ILE A 218 -2.17 -2.92 -40.73
C ILE A 218 -3.03 -3.68 -41.74
N ASP A 219 -4.30 -3.91 -41.41
CA ASP A 219 -5.25 -4.58 -42.30
C ASP A 219 -5.38 -3.82 -43.62
N LYS A 220 -5.33 -2.47 -43.58
CA LYS A 220 -5.38 -1.63 -44.78
C LYS A 220 -4.10 -1.71 -45.62
N VAL A 221 -2.92 -1.66 -44.99
CA VAL A 221 -1.62 -1.77 -45.66
C VAL A 221 -1.41 -3.17 -46.24
N ASN A 222 -1.90 -4.21 -45.55
CA ASN A 222 -1.79 -5.60 -45.97
C ASN A 222 -3.01 -6.08 -46.79
N THR A 223 -3.96 -5.20 -47.13
CA THR A 223 -5.06 -5.58 -48.01
C THR A 223 -4.49 -6.15 -49.31
N PRO A 224 -4.82 -7.40 -49.66
CA PRO A 224 -4.31 -8.02 -50.87
C PRO A 224 -4.87 -7.25 -52.07
N THR A 225 -4.01 -6.56 -52.81
CA THR A 225 -4.39 -5.86 -54.05
C THR A 225 -4.71 -6.82 -55.20
N MET A 226 -4.73 -8.14 -54.99
CA MET A 226 -4.97 -9.10 -56.07
C MET A 226 -5.77 -10.33 -55.62
N SER A 227 -6.87 -10.57 -56.34
CA SER A 227 -7.66 -11.80 -56.39
C SER A 227 -7.02 -12.83 -57.34
N ASN A 228 -7.32 -14.12 -57.12
CA ASN A 228 -6.83 -15.30 -57.87
C ASN A 228 -6.89 -15.20 -59.40
N SER A 229 -7.77 -14.35 -59.96
CA SER A 229 -7.81 -14.08 -61.42
C SER A 229 -6.53 -13.42 -61.95
N SER A 230 -5.69 -12.87 -61.07
CA SER A 230 -4.50 -12.08 -61.43
C SER A 230 -3.23 -12.92 -61.55
N ILE A 231 -3.11 -14.08 -60.91
CA ILE A 231 -1.90 -14.93 -61.06
C ILE A 231 -1.83 -15.49 -62.48
N LYS A 232 -2.96 -15.97 -63.02
CA LYS A 232 -3.07 -16.38 -64.44
C LYS A 232 -2.93 -15.20 -65.41
N THR A 233 -3.37 -13.99 -65.04
CA THR A 233 -3.22 -12.78 -65.87
C THR A 233 -1.79 -12.24 -65.86
N VAL A 234 -1.09 -12.28 -64.73
CA VAL A 234 0.34 -11.92 -64.58
C VAL A 234 1.21 -12.98 -65.23
N ALA A 235 0.92 -14.27 -65.05
CA ALA A 235 1.54 -15.34 -65.82
C ALA A 235 1.32 -15.11 -67.33
N GLY A 236 0.10 -14.84 -67.77
CA GLY A 236 -0.21 -14.49 -69.16
C GLY A 236 0.58 -13.28 -69.68
N LYS A 237 0.70 -12.20 -68.90
CA LYS A 237 1.49 -11.00 -69.26
C LYS A 237 3.00 -11.24 -69.28
N LEU A 238 3.54 -11.99 -68.31
CA LEU A 238 4.97 -12.29 -68.19
C LEU A 238 5.40 -13.27 -69.28
N ILE A 239 4.59 -14.28 -69.57
CA ILE A 239 4.84 -15.29 -70.61
C ILE A 239 4.66 -14.69 -72.02
N ASN A 240 3.84 -13.64 -72.19
CA ASN A 240 3.73 -12.90 -73.45
C ASN A 240 4.95 -12.03 -73.78
N SER A 241 5.84 -11.76 -72.81
CA SER A 241 7.07 -10.97 -73.03
C SER A 241 8.28 -11.79 -73.51
N SER A 242 8.17 -13.13 -73.51
CA SER A 242 9.21 -14.05 -74.00
C SER A 242 8.70 -14.81 -75.23
N GLU A 243 9.29 -14.54 -76.40
CA GLU A 243 8.94 -15.20 -77.66
C GLU A 243 9.36 -16.68 -77.66
N ALA A 244 8.40 -17.60 -77.52
CA ALA A 244 8.37 -18.93 -78.17
C ALA A 244 7.06 -19.66 -77.85
N LYS A 245 6.16 -19.81 -78.83
CA LYS A 245 4.85 -20.49 -78.68
C LYS A 245 4.91 -21.97 -78.26
N LYS A 246 6.08 -22.62 -78.30
CA LYS A 246 6.25 -24.04 -77.95
C LYS A 246 6.66 -24.29 -76.49
N GLY A 247 7.12 -23.27 -75.76
CA GLY A 247 7.47 -23.35 -74.32
C GLY A 247 6.35 -22.91 -73.37
N LYS A 248 5.30 -22.31 -73.92
CA LYS A 248 4.19 -21.68 -73.19
C LYS A 248 3.34 -22.68 -72.38
N GLU A 249 2.94 -23.78 -73.02
CA GLU A 249 2.21 -24.88 -72.38
C GLU A 249 3.01 -25.52 -71.24
N ASN A 250 4.32 -25.61 -71.40
CA ASN A 250 5.18 -26.23 -70.40
C ASN A 250 5.33 -25.33 -69.16
N ILE A 251 5.51 -24.02 -69.34
CA ILE A 251 5.63 -23.07 -68.21
C ILE A 251 4.33 -22.99 -67.40
N GLU A 252 3.17 -22.97 -68.08
CA GLU A 252 1.86 -22.93 -67.39
C GLU A 252 1.61 -24.22 -66.60
N LEU A 253 1.97 -25.38 -67.16
CA LEU A 253 1.89 -26.68 -66.46
C LEU A 253 2.81 -26.75 -65.23
N HIS A 254 4.06 -26.27 -65.33
CA HIS A 254 4.99 -26.25 -64.20
C HIS A 254 4.54 -25.28 -63.10
N LEU A 255 4.00 -24.11 -63.49
CA LEU A 255 3.49 -23.12 -62.54
C LEU A 255 2.24 -23.61 -61.81
N ASP A 256 1.27 -24.20 -62.52
CA ASP A 256 0.08 -24.77 -61.89
C ASP A 256 0.47 -25.88 -60.91
N LYS A 257 1.44 -26.73 -61.28
CA LYS A 257 2.01 -27.75 -60.39
C LYS A 257 2.63 -27.12 -59.13
N MET A 258 3.48 -26.09 -59.27
CA MET A 258 4.08 -25.39 -58.13
C MET A 258 3.02 -24.80 -57.20
N ILE A 259 1.97 -24.19 -57.76
CA ILE A 259 0.88 -23.58 -56.99
C ILE A 259 0.09 -24.65 -56.24
N ASP A 260 -0.26 -25.76 -56.88
CA ASP A 260 -1.03 -26.83 -56.25
C ASP A 260 -0.22 -27.56 -55.17
N GLU A 261 1.06 -27.81 -55.41
CA GLU A 261 1.97 -28.37 -54.40
C GLU A 261 2.15 -27.41 -53.22
N ALA A 262 2.29 -26.11 -53.48
CA ALA A 262 2.40 -25.11 -52.42
C ALA A 262 1.12 -25.02 -51.57
N LYS A 263 -0.06 -25.11 -52.19
CA LYS A 263 -1.35 -25.15 -51.48
C LYS A 263 -1.49 -26.42 -50.63
N MET A 264 -1.09 -27.58 -51.16
CA MET A 264 -1.11 -28.83 -50.42
C MET A 264 -0.17 -28.78 -49.20
N LYS A 265 1.04 -28.24 -49.37
CA LYS A 265 2.01 -27.99 -48.29
C LYS A 265 1.44 -27.05 -47.23
N LEU A 266 0.84 -25.94 -47.64
CA LEU A 266 0.18 -25.01 -46.73
C LEU A 266 -0.96 -25.69 -45.95
N HIS A 267 -1.81 -26.48 -46.62
CA HIS A 267 -2.91 -27.17 -45.95
C HIS A 267 -2.42 -28.17 -44.89
N LYS A 268 -1.35 -28.92 -45.19
CA LYS A 268 -0.68 -29.80 -44.22
C LYS A 268 -0.06 -28.99 -43.06
N GLY A 269 0.55 -27.86 -43.40
CA GLY A 269 1.09 -26.88 -42.46
C GLY A 269 0.07 -26.38 -41.44
N LEU A 270 -1.08 -25.91 -41.91
CA LEU A 270 -2.18 -25.41 -41.08
C LEU A 270 -2.69 -26.45 -40.07
N ILE A 271 -2.55 -27.74 -40.35
CA ILE A 271 -2.93 -28.83 -39.44
C ILE A 271 -1.82 -29.13 -38.43
N THR A 272 -0.55 -29.01 -38.83
CA THR A 272 0.61 -29.47 -38.04
C THR A 272 1.29 -28.37 -37.21
N HIS A 273 1.29 -27.14 -37.71
CA HIS A 273 1.92 -25.97 -37.10
C HIS A 273 1.00 -24.76 -37.28
N ASN A 274 0.02 -24.60 -36.40
CA ASN A 274 -1.01 -23.57 -36.53
C ASN A 274 -0.44 -22.14 -36.53
N ASP A 275 0.62 -21.90 -35.73
CA ASP A 275 1.21 -20.57 -35.56
C ASP A 275 2.22 -20.22 -36.66
N ASP A 276 2.81 -21.21 -37.32
CA ASP A 276 3.69 -21.02 -38.48
C ASP A 276 3.47 -22.14 -39.51
N PRO A 277 2.43 -22.02 -40.35
CA PRO A 277 2.01 -23.10 -41.25
C PRO A 277 3.06 -23.49 -42.29
N GLN A 278 4.03 -22.63 -42.59
CA GLN A 278 5.06 -22.96 -43.59
C GLN A 278 6.21 -23.77 -42.97
N LYS A 279 6.33 -23.81 -41.65
CA LYS A 279 7.44 -24.47 -40.96
C LYS A 279 7.48 -25.97 -41.26
N GLY A 280 8.65 -26.44 -41.70
CA GLY A 280 8.88 -27.86 -42.00
C GLY A 280 8.19 -28.38 -43.27
N GLN A 281 7.62 -27.51 -44.11
CA GLN A 281 6.92 -27.94 -45.33
C GLN A 281 7.80 -27.92 -46.60
N TRP A 282 9.00 -27.32 -46.53
CA TRP A 282 9.85 -26.94 -47.66
C TRP A 282 11.29 -27.49 -47.55
N LYS A 283 11.43 -28.74 -47.09
CA LYS A 283 12.71 -29.44 -46.85
C LYS A 283 13.63 -28.80 -45.78
N SER A 284 13.19 -27.73 -45.10
CA SER A 284 13.88 -27.10 -43.97
C SER A 284 15.34 -26.72 -44.22
N ASN A 285 15.66 -26.30 -45.44
CA ASN A 285 17.00 -25.84 -45.78
C ASN A 285 16.93 -24.58 -46.65
N PRO A 286 17.61 -23.48 -46.27
CA PRO A 286 17.65 -22.25 -47.07
C PRO A 286 18.56 -22.39 -48.29
N ILE A 287 19.38 -23.44 -48.37
CA ILE A 287 20.27 -23.73 -49.51
C ILE A 287 19.97 -25.11 -50.08
N ASN A 288 19.60 -25.18 -51.35
CA ASN A 288 19.32 -26.45 -52.01
C ASN A 288 19.61 -26.34 -53.52
N ASN A 289 20.16 -27.38 -54.13
CA ASN A 289 20.50 -27.44 -55.57
C ASN A 289 21.24 -26.17 -56.09
N GLU A 290 22.21 -25.66 -55.32
CA GLU A 290 22.93 -24.41 -55.64
C GLU A 290 22.06 -23.15 -55.73
N ARG A 291 20.88 -23.16 -55.10
CA ARG A 291 20.01 -22.00 -54.85
C ARG A 291 20.05 -21.66 -53.37
N GLU A 292 20.02 -20.38 -53.05
CA GLU A 292 20.03 -19.87 -51.68
C GLU A 292 18.93 -18.83 -51.49
N LEU A 293 18.09 -19.02 -50.48
CA LEU A 293 17.07 -18.09 -50.02
C LEU A 293 17.60 -17.27 -48.84
N LYS A 294 17.65 -15.95 -49.01
CA LYS A 294 18.09 -14.97 -48.00
C LYS A 294 16.97 -14.00 -47.65
N ALA A 295 17.08 -13.42 -46.46
CA ALA A 295 16.23 -12.33 -46.03
C ALA A 295 17.05 -11.24 -45.33
N THR A 296 16.65 -9.99 -45.50
CA THR A 296 17.07 -8.89 -44.62
C THR A 296 15.84 -8.31 -43.92
N VAL A 297 16.00 -7.97 -42.65
CA VAL A 297 14.93 -7.49 -41.77
C VAL A 297 15.35 -6.13 -41.21
N ILE A 298 14.54 -5.11 -41.45
CA ILE A 298 14.77 -3.74 -40.98
C ILE A 298 13.58 -3.33 -40.10
N GLU A 299 13.84 -2.94 -38.86
CA GLU A 299 12.81 -2.39 -37.98
C GLU A 299 12.61 -0.90 -38.30
N GLU A 300 11.45 -0.55 -38.84
CA GLU A 300 11.12 0.84 -39.24
C GLU A 300 10.54 1.61 -38.04
N THR A 301 9.71 0.94 -37.23
CA THR A 301 9.16 1.46 -35.97
C THR A 301 9.03 0.31 -34.98
N LYS A 302 8.91 0.60 -33.68
CA LYS A 302 8.86 -0.42 -32.62
C LYS A 302 7.82 -1.51 -32.92
N GLY A 303 8.29 -2.69 -33.29
CA GLY A 303 7.45 -3.86 -33.62
C GLY A 303 6.99 -4.01 -35.07
N LEU A 304 7.32 -3.09 -35.99
CA LEU A 304 7.02 -3.21 -37.43
C LEU A 304 8.31 -3.41 -38.24
N TYR A 305 8.37 -4.52 -38.96
CA TYR A 305 9.56 -4.94 -39.69
C TYR A 305 9.32 -4.97 -41.20
N LYS A 306 10.26 -4.42 -41.95
CA LYS A 306 10.34 -4.53 -43.41
C LYS A 306 11.24 -5.72 -43.77
N ILE A 307 10.68 -6.65 -44.53
CA ILE A 307 11.37 -7.87 -44.98
C ILE A 307 11.67 -7.76 -46.46
N ASN A 308 12.92 -8.04 -46.80
CA ASN A 308 13.39 -8.16 -48.17
C ASN A 308 13.92 -9.58 -48.38
N LEU A 309 13.18 -10.39 -49.13
CA LEU A 309 13.55 -11.75 -49.51
C LEU A 309 14.31 -11.74 -50.83
N GLN A 310 15.33 -12.57 -50.93
CA GLN A 310 16.19 -12.70 -52.09
C GLN A 310 16.49 -14.17 -52.38
N ILE A 311 16.35 -14.59 -53.64
CA ILE A 311 16.87 -15.88 -54.10
C ILE A 311 18.00 -15.64 -55.09
N VAL A 312 19.13 -16.28 -54.83
CA VAL A 312 20.36 -16.20 -55.64
C VAL A 312 20.93 -17.59 -55.90
N SER A 313 21.75 -17.72 -56.93
CA SER A 313 22.56 -18.92 -57.15
C SER A 313 23.84 -18.88 -56.30
N THR A 314 24.18 -19.96 -55.62
CA THR A 314 25.47 -20.10 -54.91
C THR A 314 26.63 -20.38 -55.87
N ASN A 315 26.34 -20.72 -57.12
CA ASN A 315 27.30 -20.99 -58.18
C ASN A 315 26.95 -20.20 -59.46
N PRO A 316 27.02 -18.86 -59.44
CA PRO A 316 26.52 -18.02 -60.53
C PRO A 316 27.29 -18.19 -61.85
N LYS A 317 28.50 -18.75 -61.82
CA LYS A 317 29.31 -18.98 -63.03
C LYS A 317 28.87 -20.21 -63.81
N ASN A 318 28.50 -21.30 -63.11
CA ASN A 318 28.21 -22.59 -63.74
C ASN A 318 26.71 -22.91 -63.75
N ASN A 319 25.94 -22.36 -62.82
CA ASN A 319 24.50 -22.56 -62.70
C ASN A 319 23.79 -21.25 -62.30
N PRO A 320 23.81 -20.21 -63.16
CA PRO A 320 23.15 -18.95 -62.87
C PRO A 320 21.63 -19.12 -62.82
N LEU A 321 20.97 -18.29 -62.00
CA LEU A 321 19.53 -18.13 -62.05
C LEU A 321 19.18 -17.38 -63.34
N LYS A 322 18.43 -18.01 -64.26
CA LYS A 322 18.28 -17.44 -65.61
C LYS A 322 17.30 -16.29 -65.56
N ASN A 323 17.64 -15.20 -66.26
CA ASN A 323 16.75 -14.06 -66.36
C ASN A 323 15.45 -14.48 -67.04
N GLY A 324 14.34 -14.21 -66.37
CA GLY A 324 13.01 -14.57 -66.81
C GLY A 324 12.41 -15.84 -66.21
N ASP A 325 13.20 -16.61 -65.46
CA ASP A 325 12.66 -17.72 -64.66
C ASP A 325 11.65 -17.20 -63.63
N LEU A 326 10.70 -18.06 -63.25
CA LEU A 326 9.66 -17.74 -62.28
C LEU A 326 9.98 -18.38 -60.93
N VAL A 327 9.87 -17.57 -59.88
CA VAL A 327 10.03 -17.99 -58.49
C VAL A 327 8.70 -17.81 -57.78
N LEU A 328 8.24 -18.85 -57.08
CA LEU A 328 7.03 -18.79 -56.27
C LEU A 328 7.43 -18.76 -54.79
N PHE A 329 7.19 -17.64 -54.13
CA PHE A 329 7.30 -17.52 -52.68
C PHE A 329 5.98 -17.92 -52.01
N ALA A 330 6.06 -18.69 -50.94
CA ALA A 330 4.96 -19.04 -50.06
C ALA A 330 5.18 -18.36 -48.70
N LEU A 331 4.30 -17.41 -48.39
CA LEU A 331 4.32 -16.62 -47.16
C LEU A 331 3.34 -17.20 -46.12
N HIS A 332 3.31 -16.58 -44.95
CA HIS A 332 2.33 -16.88 -43.91
C HIS A 332 0.89 -16.62 -44.41
N ASN A 333 -0.09 -17.38 -43.91
CA ASN A 333 -1.50 -17.31 -44.35
C ASN A 333 -2.17 -15.93 -44.13
N THR A 334 -1.56 -15.07 -43.31
CA THR A 334 -1.98 -13.67 -43.12
C THR A 334 -1.71 -12.79 -44.34
N PHE A 335 -0.89 -13.22 -45.31
CA PHE A 335 -0.53 -12.47 -46.52
C PHE A 335 -1.45 -12.71 -47.73
N GLY A 336 -2.60 -13.36 -47.50
CA GLY A 336 -3.64 -13.61 -48.50
C GLY A 336 -4.03 -15.08 -48.62
N ASP A 337 -5.05 -15.36 -49.44
CA ASP A 337 -5.54 -16.72 -49.71
C ASP A 337 -5.57 -17.00 -51.23
N PRO A 338 -4.63 -17.79 -51.78
CA PRO A 338 -3.49 -18.39 -51.08
C PRO A 338 -2.34 -17.37 -50.86
N PRO A 339 -1.50 -17.53 -49.83
CA PRO A 339 -0.41 -16.61 -49.49
C PRO A 339 0.82 -16.80 -50.41
N LEU A 340 0.59 -16.83 -51.72
CA LEU A 340 1.61 -17.10 -52.73
C LEU A 340 1.97 -15.82 -53.50
N LYS A 341 3.26 -15.59 -53.74
CA LYS A 341 3.77 -14.46 -54.52
C LYS A 341 4.68 -14.96 -55.63
N LEU A 342 4.32 -14.64 -56.87
CA LEU A 342 5.10 -14.97 -58.05
C LEU A 342 6.02 -13.80 -58.40
N VAL A 343 7.32 -14.06 -58.52
CA VAL A 343 8.35 -13.08 -58.84
C VAL A 343 9.15 -13.58 -60.05
N LYS A 344 9.47 -12.67 -60.98
CA LYS A 344 10.32 -12.96 -62.13
C LYS A 344 11.78 -12.65 -61.78
N VAL A 345 12.69 -13.53 -62.17
CA VAL A 345 14.13 -13.31 -62.00
C VAL A 345 14.60 -12.19 -62.94
N ASP A 346 15.25 -11.17 -62.36
CA ASP A 346 15.96 -10.12 -63.08
C ASP A 346 17.40 -10.03 -62.58
N LYS A 347 18.36 -9.91 -63.50
CA LYS A 347 19.80 -9.85 -63.20
C LYS A 347 20.28 -10.96 -62.23
N GLN A 348 19.83 -12.19 -62.43
CA GLN A 348 20.14 -13.37 -61.59
C GLN A 348 19.64 -13.29 -60.12
N LEU A 349 18.68 -12.41 -59.84
CA LEU A 349 18.09 -12.20 -58.52
C LEU A 349 16.56 -12.24 -58.62
N ALA A 350 15.90 -12.93 -57.68
CA ALA A 350 14.48 -12.77 -57.42
C ALA A 350 14.29 -12.08 -56.07
N GLU A 351 13.57 -10.95 -56.05
CA GLU A 351 13.42 -10.11 -54.86
C GLU A 351 11.95 -9.86 -54.51
N LEU A 352 11.60 -9.97 -53.23
CA LEU A 352 10.25 -9.69 -52.72
C LEU A 352 10.33 -8.85 -51.44
N ASN A 353 9.58 -7.74 -51.41
CA ASN A 353 9.50 -6.83 -50.27
C ASN A 353 8.11 -6.85 -49.62
N PHE A 354 8.02 -6.95 -48.30
CA PHE A 354 6.76 -6.85 -47.55
C PHE A 354 7.00 -6.41 -46.08
N TYR A 355 5.93 -6.17 -45.33
CA TYR A 355 5.99 -5.76 -43.91
C TYR A 355 5.32 -6.81 -43.00
N THR A 356 5.85 -7.00 -41.79
CA THR A 356 5.32 -7.95 -40.80
C THR A 356 5.56 -7.46 -39.37
N TYR A 357 4.78 -7.98 -38.41
CA TYR A 357 4.95 -7.79 -36.96
C TYR A 357 5.68 -8.96 -36.30
N SER A 358 5.67 -10.10 -36.97
CA SER A 358 6.12 -11.38 -36.47
C SER A 358 7.10 -12.05 -37.42
N SER A 359 7.94 -12.89 -36.84
CA SER A 359 8.72 -13.89 -37.56
C SER A 359 7.85 -15.07 -37.95
N PHE A 360 8.14 -15.66 -39.11
CA PHE A 360 7.49 -16.87 -39.61
C PHE A 360 8.40 -17.51 -40.66
N THR A 361 8.09 -18.74 -41.05
CA THR A 361 8.83 -19.48 -42.06
C THR A 361 8.36 -19.11 -43.46
N VAL A 362 9.29 -18.90 -44.37
CA VAL A 362 9.01 -18.66 -45.80
C VAL A 362 9.45 -19.87 -46.60
N GLY A 363 8.58 -20.32 -47.49
CA GLY A 363 8.90 -21.32 -48.51
C GLY A 363 9.14 -20.69 -49.87
N ALA A 364 9.94 -21.33 -50.71
CA ALA A 364 10.06 -20.96 -52.11
C ALA A 364 10.25 -22.17 -53.04
N PHE A 365 9.64 -22.08 -54.23
CA PHE A 365 9.95 -22.95 -55.36
C PHE A 365 10.78 -22.21 -56.41
N VAL A 366 11.81 -22.89 -56.90
CA VAL A 366 12.76 -22.44 -57.94
C VAL A 366 12.97 -23.58 -58.94
N ASP A 367 13.54 -23.28 -60.11
CA ASP A 367 13.87 -24.25 -61.16
C ASP A 367 12.62 -25.06 -61.59
N ASP A 368 11.55 -24.36 -61.96
CA ASP A 368 10.26 -24.93 -62.39
C ASP A 368 9.64 -25.90 -61.36
N GLY A 369 9.89 -25.65 -60.06
CA GLY A 369 9.35 -26.43 -58.95
C GLY A 369 10.21 -27.62 -58.53
N THR A 370 11.38 -27.83 -59.13
CA THR A 370 12.29 -28.93 -58.75
C THR A 370 13.10 -28.64 -57.49
N THR A 371 13.35 -27.36 -57.22
CA THR A 371 14.10 -26.90 -56.04
C THR A 371 13.17 -26.24 -55.04
N GLU A 372 13.22 -26.73 -53.80
CA GLU A 372 12.49 -26.19 -52.65
C GLU A 372 13.48 -25.57 -51.66
N LEU A 373 13.13 -24.41 -51.14
CA LEU A 373 13.90 -23.67 -50.14
C LEU A 373 12.99 -23.27 -48.98
N GLU A 374 13.51 -23.36 -47.77
CA GLU A 374 12.83 -22.94 -46.54
C GLU A 374 13.74 -21.96 -45.78
N LEU A 375 13.17 -20.85 -45.31
CA LEU A 375 13.88 -19.91 -44.45
C LEU A 375 12.99 -19.48 -43.29
N ASP A 376 13.41 -19.79 -42.07
CA ASP A 376 12.78 -19.26 -40.85
C ASP A 376 13.34 -17.87 -40.56
N LEU A 377 12.47 -16.85 -40.60
CA LEU A 377 12.88 -15.47 -40.34
C LEU A 377 13.35 -15.25 -38.89
N ALA A 378 12.93 -16.08 -37.93
CA ALA A 378 13.35 -16.01 -36.54
C ALA A 378 14.81 -16.46 -36.33
N GLU A 379 15.31 -17.34 -37.21
CA GLU A 379 16.65 -17.92 -37.10
C GLU A 379 17.76 -17.02 -37.68
N LEU A 380 17.39 -15.90 -38.27
CA LEU A 380 18.35 -14.94 -38.83
C LEU A 380 19.27 -14.36 -37.73
N PRO A 381 20.56 -14.14 -38.04
CA PRO A 381 21.55 -13.72 -37.04
C PRO A 381 21.36 -12.27 -36.55
N ASN A 382 20.81 -11.39 -37.38
CA ASN A 382 20.75 -9.93 -37.15
C ASN A 382 19.33 -9.41 -36.91
N VAL A 383 18.48 -10.15 -36.19
CA VAL A 383 17.10 -9.73 -35.89
C VAL A 383 16.88 -9.57 -34.38
N SER A 384 16.03 -8.63 -33.99
CA SER A 384 15.78 -8.29 -32.59
C SER A 384 15.16 -9.46 -31.82
N SER A 385 15.38 -9.54 -30.50
CA SER A 385 14.75 -10.58 -29.66
C SER A 385 13.22 -10.51 -29.71
N HIS A 386 12.67 -9.30 -29.84
CA HIS A 386 11.23 -9.08 -30.00
C HIS A 386 10.69 -9.70 -31.29
N PHE A 387 11.43 -9.58 -32.40
CA PHE A 387 11.04 -10.18 -33.67
C PHE A 387 11.08 -11.71 -33.65
N LYS A 388 11.99 -12.33 -32.87
CA LYS A 388 12.09 -13.79 -32.76
C LYS A 388 10.96 -14.44 -31.94
N SER A 389 10.37 -13.68 -31.01
CA SER A 389 9.40 -14.21 -30.05
C SER A 389 7.95 -13.91 -30.40
N HIS A 390 7.73 -13.15 -31.47
CA HIS A 390 6.42 -12.80 -32.00
C HIS A 390 6.35 -13.28 -33.43
#